data_AF-C7D9W8-F1
#
_entry.id   AF-C7D9W8-F1
#
_cell.length_a   1.000
_cell.length_b   1.000
_cell.length_c   1.000
_cell.angle_alpha   90.00
_cell.angle_beta   90.00
_cell.angle_gamma   90.00
#
_symmetry.space_group_name_H-M   'P 1'
#
loop_
_entity.id
_entity.type
_entity.pdbx_description
1 polymer ?
#
loop_
_entity_poly.entity_id
_entity_poly.type
_entity_poly.pdbx_seq_one_letter_code
_entity_poly.pdbx_strand_id
1 'polypeptide(L)'
;MPTQINAAFVGDSHGMIIQAAAADAGITFKHPITAASAMFAESRFAPDDAGKPTFQPAAGRIDPEVHAANKIAQRLKKAHTLTGAFQSLFANPVPVFANIGTTARTFVQRIVTSQKSNGQTGQAMSIKLAKRAAKEFFQDFRQQYAEIALHCPEVIFFYGPTRFTPETRDLWLAYDEAIAAELAEIAVDMLDLRSTLGDDDLLLLPEYYPEPDDDVHANAKWGMDVMTAIQAHKSLQTGT
;
A
#
# COMPACT_ATOMS: atom_id res chain seq x y z
N MET A 1 -24.40 -16.75 5.41
CA MET A 1 -23.58 -16.32 6.57
C MET A 1 -22.36 -15.60 6.00
N PRO A 2 -21.90 -14.48 6.57
CA PRO A 2 -20.70 -13.80 6.10
C PRO A 2 -19.47 -14.70 6.30
N THR A 3 -18.57 -14.71 5.31
CA THR A 3 -17.30 -15.45 5.37
C THR A 3 -16.26 -14.58 6.06
N GLN A 4 -15.71 -15.04 7.18
CA GLN A 4 -14.62 -14.34 7.85
C GLN A 4 -13.27 -15.01 7.52
N ILE A 5 -12.32 -14.23 7.00
CA ILE A 5 -10.94 -14.65 6.76
C ILE A 5 -10.12 -14.39 8.03
N ASN A 6 -9.45 -15.41 8.55
CA ASN A 6 -8.55 -15.30 9.71
C ASN A 6 -7.20 -14.68 9.35
N ALA A 7 -7.24 -13.45 8.83
CA ALA A 7 -6.09 -12.63 8.50
C ALA A 7 -6.40 -11.15 8.74
N ALA A 8 -5.37 -10.32 8.71
CA ALA A 8 -5.49 -8.88 8.65
C ALA A 8 -5.35 -8.42 7.19
N PHE A 9 -6.06 -7.35 6.87
CA PHE A 9 -5.88 -6.64 5.61
C PHE A 9 -5.53 -5.19 5.93
N VAL A 10 -4.33 -4.77 5.55
CA VAL A 10 -3.82 -3.42 5.84
C VAL A 10 -3.59 -2.68 4.54
N GLY A 11 -4.43 -1.69 4.23
CA GLY A 11 -4.41 -1.10 2.91
C GLY A 11 -4.71 0.39 2.82
N ASP A 12 -4.22 0.99 1.74
CA ASP A 12 -4.44 2.39 1.44
C ASP A 12 -5.77 2.64 0.71
N SER A 13 -5.86 3.68 -0.12
CA SER A 13 -7.07 3.96 -0.91
C SER A 13 -7.45 2.82 -1.86
N HIS A 14 -6.48 2.09 -2.41
CA HIS A 14 -6.78 0.87 -3.19
C HIS A 14 -7.30 -0.25 -2.29
N GLY A 15 -6.74 -0.37 -1.09
CA GLY A 15 -7.22 -1.29 -0.07
C GLY A 15 -8.68 -1.03 0.33
N MET A 16 -9.11 0.22 0.39
CA MET A 16 -10.51 0.57 0.65
C MET A 16 -11.46 0.02 -0.41
N ILE A 17 -11.06 0.02 -1.69
CA ILE A 17 -11.85 -0.52 -2.80
C ILE A 17 -11.97 -2.05 -2.69
N ILE A 18 -10.85 -2.73 -2.42
CA ILE A 18 -10.80 -4.18 -2.20
C ILE A 18 -11.73 -4.56 -1.05
N GLN A 19 -11.65 -3.84 0.07
CA GLN A 19 -12.45 -4.11 1.25
C GLN A 19 -13.94 -3.84 1.03
N ALA A 20 -14.30 -2.79 0.30
CA ALA A 20 -15.68 -2.49 -0.05
C ALA A 20 -16.27 -3.60 -0.95
N ALA A 21 -15.55 -4.00 -2.00
CA ALA A 21 -15.96 -5.08 -2.89
C ALA A 21 -16.12 -6.42 -2.13
N ALA A 22 -15.17 -6.75 -1.25
CA ALA A 22 -15.24 -7.93 -0.40
C ALA A 22 -16.47 -7.90 0.52
N ALA A 23 -16.77 -6.75 1.13
CA ALA A 23 -17.91 -6.59 2.02
C ALA A 23 -19.25 -6.77 1.30
N ASP A 24 -19.38 -6.25 0.07
CA ASP A 24 -20.56 -6.44 -0.78
C ASP A 24 -20.78 -7.92 -1.13
N ALA A 25 -19.69 -8.70 -1.22
CA ALA A 25 -19.73 -10.15 -1.39
C ALA A 25 -19.88 -10.94 -0.07
N GLY A 26 -20.03 -10.26 1.07
CA GLY A 26 -20.16 -10.88 2.39
C GLY A 26 -18.86 -11.47 2.95
N ILE A 27 -17.70 -11.02 2.47
CA ILE A 27 -16.37 -11.44 2.92
C ILE A 27 -15.78 -10.36 3.82
N THR A 28 -15.23 -10.75 4.98
CA THR A 28 -14.56 -9.82 5.89
C THR A 28 -13.25 -10.40 6.41
N PHE A 29 -12.25 -9.55 6.62
CA PHE A 29 -11.05 -9.93 7.37
C PHE A 29 -11.31 -9.81 8.87
N LYS A 30 -10.60 -10.61 9.68
CA LYS A 30 -10.61 -10.49 11.13
C LYS A 30 -10.15 -9.10 11.59
N HIS A 31 -9.11 -8.57 10.94
CA HIS A 31 -8.58 -7.22 11.19
C HIS A 31 -8.49 -6.40 9.90
N PRO A 32 -9.57 -5.73 9.47
CA PRO A 32 -9.50 -4.80 8.36
C PRO A 32 -9.00 -3.43 8.82
N ILE A 33 -7.88 -2.99 8.27
CA ILE A 33 -7.22 -1.73 8.62
C ILE A 33 -6.99 -0.93 7.33
N THR A 34 -7.94 -0.06 6.98
CA THR A 34 -7.84 0.76 5.77
C THR A 34 -7.92 2.26 6.06
N ALA A 35 -7.16 3.02 5.28
CA ALA A 35 -7.16 4.49 5.29
C ALA A 35 -6.68 5.05 3.95
N ALA A 36 -6.91 6.33 3.69
CA ALA A 36 -6.33 6.97 2.51
C ALA A 36 -4.79 6.88 2.52
N SER A 37 -4.15 6.77 1.36
CA SER A 37 -2.68 6.67 1.22
C SER A 37 -1.92 7.76 1.98
N ALA A 38 -2.48 8.98 2.01
CA ALA A 38 -1.90 10.11 2.76
C ALA A 38 -1.82 9.91 4.29
N MET A 39 -2.53 8.93 4.85
CA MET A 39 -2.40 8.57 6.27
C MET A 39 -1.17 7.71 6.54
N PHE A 40 -0.76 6.87 5.58
CA PHE A 40 0.38 5.96 5.73
C PHE A 40 1.70 6.60 5.27
N ALA A 41 1.67 7.45 4.25
CA ALA A 41 2.86 8.14 3.75
C ALA A 41 3.57 8.91 4.88
N GLU A 42 4.87 8.62 5.07
CA GLU A 42 5.74 9.25 6.09
C GLU A 42 5.26 9.04 7.55
N SER A 43 4.27 8.17 7.76
CA SER A 43 3.79 7.79 9.09
C SER A 43 4.70 6.74 9.71
N ARG A 44 4.65 6.59 11.04
CA ARG A 44 5.46 5.62 11.76
C ARG A 44 4.74 5.06 12.97
N PHE A 45 5.26 3.97 13.50
CA PHE A 45 4.93 3.51 14.85
C PHE A 45 5.92 4.10 15.86
N ALA A 46 5.41 4.46 17.04
CA ALA A 46 6.25 4.82 18.18
C ALA A 46 5.63 4.26 19.47
N PRO A 47 6.44 3.84 20.46
CA PRO A 47 5.92 3.34 21.72
C PRO A 47 5.21 4.45 22.51
N ASP A 48 4.10 4.12 23.17
CA ASP A 48 3.52 4.93 24.24
C ASP A 48 4.29 4.77 25.57
N ASP A 49 3.81 5.44 26.62
CA ASP A 49 4.40 5.36 27.97
C ASP A 49 4.39 3.93 28.55
N ALA A 50 3.53 3.04 28.03
CA ALA A 50 3.46 1.63 28.39
C ALA A 50 4.26 0.72 27.43
N GLY A 51 5.00 1.30 26.49
CA GLY A 51 5.78 0.60 25.48
C GLY A 51 4.96 0.00 24.32
N LYS A 52 3.66 0.30 24.23
CA LYS A 52 2.81 -0.23 23.16
C LYS A 52 2.95 0.61 21.89
N PRO A 53 3.02 0.01 20.71
CA PRO A 53 3.13 0.76 19.47
C PRO A 53 1.87 1.63 19.24
N THR A 54 2.10 2.88 18.86
CA THR A 54 1.09 3.86 18.49
C THR A 54 1.35 4.38 17.09
N PHE A 55 0.29 4.50 16.30
CA PHE A 55 0.37 5.02 14.93
C PHE A 55 0.47 6.55 14.97
N GLN A 56 1.57 7.08 14.46
CA GLN A 56 1.84 8.52 14.38
C GLN A 56 1.75 9.00 12.92
N PRO A 57 0.87 9.96 12.61
CA PRO A 57 0.86 10.58 11.29
C PRO A 57 2.16 11.37 11.09
N ALA A 58 2.56 11.53 9.82
CA ALA A 58 3.75 12.30 9.48
C ALA A 58 3.69 13.73 10.05
N ALA A 59 4.82 14.25 10.54
CA ALA A 59 4.88 15.56 11.20
C ALA A 59 4.34 16.70 10.32
N GLY A 60 4.72 16.72 9.04
CA GLY A 60 4.22 17.71 8.07
C GLY A 60 2.70 17.63 7.83
N ARG A 61 2.04 16.52 8.17
CA ARG A 61 0.58 16.35 8.06
C ARG A 61 -0.16 16.91 9.27
N ILE A 62 0.52 17.20 10.37
CA ILE A 62 -0.05 17.82 11.57
C ILE A 62 0.51 19.21 11.84
N ASP A 63 1.23 19.77 10.87
CA ASP A 63 1.80 21.11 10.93
C ASP A 63 0.69 22.19 10.86
N PRO A 64 0.50 23.00 11.92
CA PRO A 64 -0.49 24.07 11.94
C PRO A 64 -0.18 25.23 11.01
N GLU A 65 1.06 25.37 10.52
CA GLU A 65 1.43 26.40 9.54
C GLU A 65 1.01 26.02 8.11
N VAL A 66 0.90 24.71 7.84
CA VAL A 66 0.58 24.18 6.50
C VAL A 66 -0.90 23.77 6.37
N HIS A 67 -1.54 23.45 7.49
CA HIS A 67 -2.86 22.82 7.48
C HIS A 67 -3.83 23.44 8.49
N ALA A 68 -5.09 23.58 8.06
CA ALA A 68 -6.16 24.06 8.93
C ALA A 68 -6.42 23.10 10.12
N ALA A 69 -6.76 23.67 11.27
CA ALA A 69 -6.94 22.94 12.53
C ALA A 69 -7.97 21.79 12.43
N ASN A 70 -9.04 21.97 11.66
CA ASN A 70 -10.04 20.92 11.44
C ASN A 70 -9.44 19.70 10.71
N LYS A 71 -8.57 19.92 9.72
CA LYS A 71 -7.88 18.86 8.98
C LYS A 71 -6.88 18.12 9.86
N ILE A 72 -6.17 18.86 10.70
CA ILE A 72 -5.25 18.28 11.70
C ILE A 72 -6.04 17.41 12.69
N ALA A 73 -7.14 17.93 13.24
CA ALA A 73 -8.00 17.19 14.16
C ALA A 73 -8.56 15.90 13.53
N GLN A 74 -9.00 15.95 12.26
CA GLN A 74 -9.44 14.76 11.51
C GLN A 74 -8.33 13.72 11.37
N ARG A 75 -7.10 14.15 11.05
CA ARG A 75 -5.94 13.25 10.92
C ARG A 75 -5.55 12.62 12.24
N LEU A 76 -5.52 13.39 13.33
CA LEU A 76 -5.25 12.88 14.68
C LEU A 76 -6.32 11.88 15.12
N LYS A 77 -7.60 12.17 14.86
CA LYS A 77 -8.70 11.23 15.12
C LYS A 77 -8.51 9.93 14.34
N LYS A 78 -8.19 10.01 13.05
CA LYS A 78 -7.94 8.82 12.22
C LYS A 78 -6.71 8.04 12.69
N ALA A 79 -5.63 8.72 13.08
CA ALA A 79 -4.45 8.09 13.67
C ALA A 79 -4.79 7.34 14.96
N HIS A 80 -5.61 7.92 15.84
CA HIS A 80 -6.07 7.22 17.04
C HIS A 80 -6.89 5.95 16.71
N THR A 81 -7.78 6.01 15.71
CA THR A 81 -8.48 4.81 15.22
C THR A 81 -7.53 3.75 14.67
N LEU A 82 -6.51 4.16 13.91
CA LEU A 82 -5.49 3.24 13.39
C LEU A 82 -4.66 2.63 14.53
N THR A 83 -4.28 3.40 15.54
CA THR A 83 -3.61 2.90 16.75
C THR A 83 -4.41 1.78 17.40
N GLY A 84 -5.70 1.99 17.65
CA GLY A 84 -6.55 0.95 18.25
C GLY A 84 -6.64 -0.32 17.38
N ALA A 85 -6.74 -0.15 16.06
CA ALA A 85 -6.81 -1.27 15.11
C ALA A 85 -5.51 -2.08 15.06
N PHE A 86 -4.35 -1.42 14.99
CA PHE A 86 -3.04 -2.07 15.00
C PHE A 86 -2.73 -2.72 16.36
N GLN A 87 -3.04 -2.06 17.48
CA GLN A 87 -2.88 -2.66 18.80
C GLN A 87 -3.76 -3.91 18.96
N SER A 88 -4.98 -3.90 18.41
CA SER A 88 -5.85 -5.08 18.40
C SER A 88 -5.26 -6.23 17.56
N LEU A 89 -4.67 -5.91 16.40
CA LEU A 89 -3.96 -6.87 15.55
C LEU A 89 -2.76 -7.46 16.29
N PHE A 90 -1.89 -6.63 16.87
CA PHE A 90 -0.67 -7.10 17.55
C PHE A 90 -0.96 -7.89 18.82
N ALA A 91 -2.09 -7.63 19.49
CA ALA A 91 -2.55 -8.44 20.62
C ALA A 91 -3.10 -9.82 20.21
N ASN A 92 -3.58 -9.98 18.97
CA ASN A 92 -4.13 -11.23 18.45
C ASN A 92 -3.61 -11.49 17.02
N PRO A 93 -2.30 -11.77 16.89
CA PRO A 93 -1.62 -11.70 15.61
C PRO A 93 -2.09 -12.79 14.65
N VAL A 94 -2.25 -12.40 13.39
CA VAL A 94 -2.68 -13.23 12.25
C VAL A 94 -1.86 -12.83 11.02
N PRO A 95 -1.80 -13.65 9.96
CA PRO A 95 -1.15 -13.25 8.72
C PRO A 95 -1.71 -11.93 8.20
N VAL A 96 -0.84 -11.08 7.64
CA VAL A 96 -1.19 -9.75 7.15
C VAL A 96 -1.04 -9.70 5.64
N PHE A 97 -2.10 -9.30 4.93
CA PHE A 97 -2.01 -8.89 3.52
C PHE A 97 -2.03 -7.37 3.44
N ALA A 98 -1.06 -6.78 2.74
CA ALA A 98 -0.90 -5.34 2.74
C ALA A 98 -0.50 -4.74 1.40
N ASN A 99 -0.98 -3.52 1.14
CA ASN A 99 -0.66 -2.74 -0.05
C ASN A 99 -0.25 -1.29 0.28
N ILE A 100 0.19 -1.04 1.51
CA ILE A 100 0.68 0.28 1.92
C ILE A 100 1.85 0.70 1.03
N GLY A 101 1.79 1.93 0.51
CA GLY A 101 2.89 2.47 -0.29
C GLY A 101 2.98 1.89 -1.70
N THR A 102 1.97 1.14 -2.17
CA THR A 102 1.91 0.58 -3.54
C THR A 102 1.79 1.64 -4.64
N THR A 103 1.56 2.91 -4.31
CA THR A 103 1.44 3.98 -5.30
C THR A 103 2.81 4.47 -5.79
N ALA A 104 3.48 3.63 -6.59
CA ALA A 104 4.60 4.03 -7.45
C ALA A 104 4.31 5.32 -8.24
N ARG A 105 3.02 5.62 -8.45
CA ARG A 105 2.51 6.88 -9.02
C ARG A 105 3.13 8.10 -8.39
N THR A 106 3.18 8.20 -7.05
CA THR A 106 3.74 9.38 -6.39
C THR A 106 5.23 9.51 -6.70
N PHE A 107 5.96 8.40 -6.68
CA PHE A 107 7.39 8.36 -7.01
C PHE A 107 7.64 8.78 -8.46
N VAL A 108 6.99 8.12 -9.41
CA VAL A 108 7.12 8.38 -10.85
C VAL A 108 6.72 9.82 -11.18
N GLN A 109 5.58 10.30 -10.66
CA GLN A 109 5.11 11.67 -10.91
C GLN A 109 6.05 12.73 -10.35
N ARG A 110 6.66 12.51 -9.18
CA ARG A 110 7.65 13.44 -8.61
C ARG A 110 8.88 13.55 -9.51
N ILE A 111 9.37 12.43 -10.04
CA ILE A 111 10.48 12.43 -11.00
C ILE A 111 10.09 13.17 -12.28
N VAL A 112 8.98 12.79 -12.90
CA VAL A 112 8.51 13.39 -14.15
C VAL A 112 8.26 14.90 -14.00
N THR A 113 7.67 15.32 -12.88
CA THR A 113 7.42 16.74 -12.60
C THR A 113 8.73 17.49 -12.41
N SER A 114 9.69 16.93 -11.66
CA SER A 114 11.01 17.53 -11.44
C SER A 114 11.80 17.67 -12.75
N GLN A 115 11.78 16.65 -13.60
CA GLN A 115 12.37 16.69 -14.94
C GLN A 115 11.75 17.82 -15.76
N LYS A 116 10.41 17.89 -15.81
CA LYS A 116 9.69 18.98 -16.51
C LYS A 116 10.07 20.37 -15.98
N SER A 117 10.13 20.57 -14.67
CA SER A 117 10.51 21.87 -14.08
C SER A 117 11.95 22.27 -14.40
N ASN A 118 12.82 21.29 -14.66
CA ASN A 118 14.21 21.52 -15.06
C ASN A 118 14.39 21.63 -16.59
N GLY A 119 13.30 21.69 -17.37
CA GLY A 119 13.35 21.71 -18.83
C GLY A 119 13.79 20.38 -19.46
N GLN A 120 13.85 19.31 -18.67
CA GLN A 120 14.21 17.97 -19.10
C GLN A 120 12.90 17.23 -19.44
N THR A 121 12.57 17.13 -20.72
CA THR A 121 11.43 16.31 -21.18
C THR A 121 11.96 15.14 -22.01
N GLY A 122 11.53 13.92 -21.69
CA GLY A 122 11.98 12.71 -22.39
C GLY A 122 13.41 12.27 -22.09
N GLN A 123 14.10 12.85 -21.09
CA GLN A 123 15.40 12.35 -20.66
C GLN A 123 15.25 11.07 -19.84
N ALA A 124 15.84 9.97 -20.33
CA ALA A 124 15.90 8.71 -19.61
C ALA A 124 16.71 8.88 -18.32
N MET A 125 16.10 8.62 -17.17
CA MET A 125 16.84 8.45 -15.92
C MET A 125 17.56 7.09 -15.98
N SER A 126 18.81 7.05 -15.52
CA SER A 126 19.49 5.76 -15.33
C SER A 126 18.69 4.89 -14.37
N ILE A 127 18.42 3.62 -14.75
CA ILE A 127 17.77 2.63 -13.88
C ILE A 127 18.47 2.51 -12.53
N LYS A 128 19.81 2.62 -12.49
CA LYS A 128 20.57 2.60 -11.24
C LYS A 128 20.21 3.76 -10.31
N LEU A 129 20.02 4.96 -10.87
CA LEU A 129 19.60 6.13 -10.11
C LEU A 129 18.13 6.02 -9.70
N ALA A 130 17.26 5.51 -10.58
CA ALA A 130 15.85 5.28 -10.27
C ALA A 130 15.68 4.29 -9.11
N LYS A 131 16.40 3.17 -9.11
CA LYS A 131 16.40 2.20 -8.00
C LYS A 131 16.89 2.81 -6.69
N ARG A 132 17.95 3.62 -6.73
CA ARG A 132 18.45 4.32 -5.54
C ARG A 132 17.41 5.30 -4.98
N ALA A 133 16.82 6.12 -5.85
CA ALA A 133 15.77 7.06 -5.45
C ALA A 133 14.54 6.33 -4.90
N ALA A 134 14.18 5.18 -5.47
CA ALA A 134 13.09 4.35 -4.98
C ALA A 134 13.35 3.83 -3.56
N LYS A 135 14.56 3.33 -3.29
CA LYS A 135 14.97 2.91 -1.93
C LYS A 135 14.86 4.04 -0.93
N GLU A 136 15.34 5.23 -1.28
CA GLU A 136 15.27 6.43 -0.43
C GLU A 136 13.82 6.84 -0.18
N PHE A 137 12.98 6.84 -1.22
CA PHE A 137 11.55 7.15 -1.11
C PHE A 137 10.78 6.13 -0.26
N PHE A 138 11.15 4.85 -0.31
CA PHE A 138 10.42 3.78 0.36
C PHE A 138 10.77 3.60 1.84
N GLN A 139 11.82 4.24 2.35
CA GLN A 139 12.30 4.01 3.73
C GLN A 139 11.21 4.18 4.80
N ASP A 140 10.33 5.17 4.65
CA ASP A 140 9.26 5.41 5.63
C ASP A 140 8.18 4.32 5.61
N PHE A 141 7.89 3.76 4.44
CA PHE A 141 6.99 2.62 4.32
C PHE A 141 7.64 1.35 4.84
N ARG A 142 8.93 1.14 4.54
CA ARG A 142 9.72 0.00 5.04
C ARG A 142 9.69 -0.08 6.56
N GLN A 143 9.77 1.04 7.28
CA GLN A 143 9.68 1.06 8.74
C GLN A 143 8.32 0.57 9.25
N GLN A 144 7.22 0.94 8.58
CA GLN A 144 5.89 0.44 8.93
C GLN A 144 5.78 -1.07 8.70
N TYR A 145 6.27 -1.56 7.56
CA TYR A 145 6.31 -2.99 7.26
C TYR A 145 7.16 -3.77 8.26
N ALA A 146 8.32 -3.22 8.63
CA ALA A 146 9.21 -3.84 9.62
C ALA A 146 8.51 -3.96 10.98
N GLU A 147 7.81 -2.92 11.44
CA GLU A 147 7.05 -2.99 12.69
C GLU A 147 5.94 -4.05 12.61
N ILE A 148 5.17 -4.11 11.52
CA ILE A 148 4.12 -5.12 11.36
C ILE A 148 4.72 -6.54 11.38
N ALA A 149 5.85 -6.75 10.70
CA ALA A 149 6.55 -8.03 10.63
C ALA A 149 7.16 -8.47 11.97
N LEU A 150 7.45 -7.54 12.89
CA LEU A 150 7.90 -7.87 14.26
C LEU A 150 6.78 -8.48 15.11
N HIS A 151 5.52 -8.13 14.84
CA HIS A 151 4.38 -8.52 15.70
C HIS A 151 3.44 -9.55 15.07
N CYS A 152 3.54 -9.79 13.76
CA CYS A 152 2.65 -10.70 13.03
C CYS A 152 3.41 -11.93 12.53
N PRO A 153 2.76 -13.10 12.44
CA PRO A 153 3.42 -14.35 12.03
C PRO A 153 3.94 -14.31 10.59
N GLU A 154 3.29 -13.53 9.72
CA GLU A 154 3.63 -13.41 8.32
C GLU A 154 3.06 -12.08 7.80
N VAL A 155 3.80 -11.44 6.89
CA VAL A 155 3.35 -10.25 6.18
C VAL A 155 3.57 -10.46 4.70
N ILE A 156 2.49 -10.33 3.93
CA ILE A 156 2.47 -10.47 2.48
C ILE A 156 2.15 -9.10 1.89
N PHE A 157 3.12 -8.53 1.18
CA PHE A 157 2.93 -7.38 0.34
C PHE A 157 2.35 -7.82 -1.01
N PHE A 158 1.31 -7.16 -1.50
CA PHE A 158 0.84 -7.39 -2.86
C PHE A 158 0.90 -6.12 -3.70
N TYR A 159 1.17 -6.31 -4.98
CA TYR A 159 1.26 -5.25 -5.97
C TYR A 159 0.72 -5.77 -7.29
N GLY A 160 0.28 -4.83 -8.13
CA GLY A 160 -0.50 -5.13 -9.31
C GLY A 160 0.08 -4.48 -10.56
N PRO A 161 -0.65 -4.65 -11.68
CA PRO A 161 -0.28 -4.04 -12.95
C PRO A 161 -0.35 -2.52 -12.89
N THR A 162 0.29 -1.89 -13.87
CA THR A 162 0.45 -0.43 -13.93
C THR A 162 -0.57 0.26 -14.82
N ARG A 163 -0.60 1.59 -14.75
CA ARG A 163 -1.29 2.47 -15.71
C ARG A 163 -0.32 3.44 -16.39
N PHE A 164 0.98 3.29 -16.13
CA PHE A 164 1.98 4.19 -16.71
C PHE A 164 2.10 3.99 -18.21
N THR A 165 2.24 5.12 -18.90
CA THR A 165 2.60 5.14 -20.31
C THR A 165 3.99 4.52 -20.50
N PRO A 166 4.31 4.03 -21.72
CA PRO A 166 5.60 3.39 -21.99
C PRO A 166 6.81 4.22 -21.55
N GLU A 167 6.74 5.55 -21.65
CA GLU A 167 7.85 6.46 -21.33
C GLU A 167 8.21 6.50 -19.83
N THR A 168 7.29 6.07 -18.95
CA THR A 168 7.48 6.10 -17.49
C THR A 168 7.44 4.73 -16.84
N ARG A 169 7.15 3.68 -17.63
CA ARG A 169 7.04 2.29 -17.16
C ARG A 169 8.35 1.77 -16.59
N ASP A 170 9.49 2.14 -17.16
CA ASP A 170 10.82 1.74 -16.68
C ASP A 170 11.14 2.30 -15.29
N LEU A 171 10.66 3.51 -14.97
CA LEU A 171 10.80 4.09 -13.62
C LEU A 171 9.98 3.31 -12.60
N TRP A 172 8.79 2.87 -13.00
CA TRP A 172 7.94 2.03 -12.15
C TRP A 172 8.53 0.64 -11.94
N LEU A 173 9.02 -0.02 -13.00
CA LEU A 173 9.70 -1.31 -12.86
C LEU A 173 10.91 -1.22 -11.95
N ALA A 174 11.71 -0.14 -12.09
CA ALA A 174 12.83 0.12 -11.20
C ALA A 174 12.40 0.35 -9.74
N TYR A 175 11.24 0.98 -9.53
CA TYR A 175 10.66 1.19 -8.21
C TYR A 175 10.22 -0.13 -7.57
N ASP A 176 9.42 -0.92 -8.26
CA ASP A 176 8.90 -2.20 -7.77
C ASP A 176 10.05 -3.18 -7.47
N GLU A 177 11.06 -3.28 -8.34
CA GLU A 177 12.21 -4.15 -8.10
C GLU A 177 13.04 -3.71 -6.88
N ALA A 178 13.22 -2.40 -6.69
CA ALA A 178 13.92 -1.89 -5.52
C ALA A 178 13.17 -2.20 -4.23
N ILE A 179 11.84 -2.02 -4.22
CA ILE A 179 10.99 -2.29 -3.05
C ILE A 179 10.92 -3.77 -2.74
N ALA A 180 10.84 -4.60 -3.78
CA ALA A 180 10.85 -6.05 -3.62
C ALA A 180 12.05 -6.51 -2.81
N ALA A 181 13.24 -5.97 -3.13
CA ALA A 181 14.46 -6.27 -2.40
C ALA A 181 14.41 -5.74 -0.95
N GLU A 182 13.94 -4.51 -0.74
CA GLU A 182 13.85 -3.91 0.61
C GLU A 182 12.86 -4.65 1.52
N LEU A 183 11.76 -5.16 0.97
CA LEU A 183 10.76 -5.94 1.70
C LEU A 183 11.25 -7.35 2.02
N ALA A 184 11.94 -8.00 1.09
CA ALA A 184 12.55 -9.31 1.32
C ALA A 184 13.57 -9.28 2.47
N GLU A 185 14.33 -8.19 2.63
CA GLU A 185 15.27 -8.02 3.74
C GLU A 185 14.63 -8.01 5.13
N ILE A 186 13.32 -7.70 5.22
CA ILE A 186 12.55 -7.69 6.47
C ILE A 186 11.52 -8.82 6.52
N ALA A 187 11.76 -9.90 5.77
CA ALA A 187 10.92 -11.10 5.73
C ALA A 187 9.45 -10.84 5.35
N VAL A 188 9.22 -9.85 4.48
CA VAL A 188 7.90 -9.62 3.88
C VAL A 188 7.84 -10.37 2.55
N ASP A 189 6.91 -11.32 2.47
CA ASP A 189 6.62 -12.08 1.26
C ASP A 189 5.90 -11.20 0.23
N MET A 190 5.99 -11.58 -1.04
CA MET A 190 5.41 -10.82 -2.14
C MET A 190 4.41 -11.64 -2.94
N LEU A 191 3.23 -11.07 -3.15
CA LEU A 191 2.19 -11.57 -4.04
C LEU A 191 2.14 -10.67 -5.29
N ASP A 192 2.72 -11.16 -6.38
CA ASP A 192 2.73 -10.48 -7.68
C ASP A 192 1.43 -10.75 -8.44
N LEU A 193 0.64 -9.69 -8.69
CA LEU A 193 -0.63 -9.78 -9.40
C LEU A 193 -0.57 -9.20 -10.81
N ARG A 194 0.63 -8.84 -11.31
CA ARG A 194 0.77 -8.16 -12.61
C ARG A 194 0.28 -9.00 -13.78
N SER A 195 0.68 -10.27 -13.85
CA SER A 195 0.25 -11.19 -14.91
C SER A 195 -1.21 -11.63 -14.77
N THR A 196 -1.75 -11.59 -13.55
CA THR A 196 -3.14 -12.00 -13.27
C THR A 196 -4.13 -10.90 -13.65
N LEU A 197 -3.76 -9.63 -13.42
CA LEU A 197 -4.66 -8.49 -13.53
C LEU A 197 -4.28 -7.52 -14.66
N GLY A 198 -3.17 -7.79 -15.35
CA GLY A 198 -2.66 -6.98 -16.43
C GLY A 198 -2.47 -7.74 -17.74
N ASP A 199 -2.18 -6.98 -18.79
CA ASP A 199 -1.84 -7.50 -20.11
C ASP A 199 -0.34 -7.84 -20.23
N ASP A 200 0.09 -8.20 -21.45
CA ASP A 200 1.49 -8.54 -21.77
C ASP A 200 2.46 -7.36 -21.53
N ASP A 201 1.95 -6.13 -21.52
CA ASP A 201 2.68 -4.90 -21.21
C ASP A 201 2.65 -4.56 -19.71
N LEU A 202 2.07 -5.44 -18.89
CA LEU A 202 1.81 -5.27 -17.47
C LEU A 202 0.87 -4.08 -17.17
N LEU A 203 0.11 -3.61 -18.16
CA LEU A 203 -0.93 -2.59 -17.97
C LEU A 203 -2.16 -3.23 -17.37
N LEU A 204 -2.84 -2.50 -16.50
CA LEU A 204 -4.13 -2.94 -15.96
C LEU A 204 -5.10 -3.25 -17.11
N LEU A 205 -5.79 -4.38 -17.02
CA LEU A 205 -6.79 -4.76 -18.02
C LEU A 205 -7.94 -3.73 -18.10
N PRO A 206 -8.48 -3.45 -19.31
CA PRO A 206 -9.54 -2.46 -19.53
C PRO A 206 -10.78 -2.65 -18.64
N GLU A 207 -11.13 -3.89 -18.32
CA GLU A 207 -12.29 -4.24 -17.49
C GLU A 207 -12.16 -3.84 -16.01
N TYR A 208 -10.98 -3.38 -15.58
CA TYR A 208 -10.71 -2.95 -14.21
C TYR A 208 -10.69 -1.43 -14.00
N TYR A 209 -10.78 -0.66 -15.08
CA TYR A 209 -10.92 0.80 -14.97
C TYR A 209 -12.34 1.13 -14.47
N PRO A 210 -12.50 2.04 -13.49
CA PRO A 210 -13.81 2.43 -13.00
C PRO A 210 -14.48 3.45 -13.95
N GLU A 211 -13.71 4.40 -14.46
CA GLU A 211 -14.10 5.44 -15.42
C GLU A 211 -12.88 5.78 -16.31
N PRO A 212 -13.06 6.32 -17.53
CA PRO A 212 -11.95 6.63 -18.44
C PRO A 212 -10.89 7.59 -17.88
N ASP A 213 -11.30 8.48 -16.97
CA ASP A 213 -10.45 9.56 -16.43
C ASP A 213 -9.89 9.27 -15.02
N ASP A 214 -10.32 8.18 -14.35
CA ASP A 214 -9.72 7.79 -13.07
C ASP A 214 -8.45 6.96 -13.32
N ASP A 215 -7.33 7.68 -13.38
CA ASP A 215 -6.01 7.13 -13.60
C ASP A 215 -5.34 6.62 -12.31
N VAL A 216 -6.08 6.61 -11.19
CA VAL A 216 -5.59 6.18 -9.88
C VAL A 216 -6.22 4.87 -9.47
N HIS A 217 -7.55 4.80 -9.43
CA HIS A 217 -8.28 3.71 -8.81
C HIS A 217 -8.70 2.62 -9.80
N ALA A 218 -9.04 1.46 -9.27
CA ALA A 218 -9.66 0.38 -10.02
C ALA A 218 -11.12 0.22 -9.58
N ASN A 219 -11.90 -0.57 -10.29
CA ASN A 219 -13.29 -0.84 -9.95
C ASN A 219 -13.46 -1.99 -8.93
N ALA A 220 -14.72 -2.26 -8.55
CA ALA A 220 -15.05 -3.32 -7.60
C ALA A 220 -14.67 -4.73 -8.10
N LYS A 221 -14.76 -4.98 -9.42
CA LYS A 221 -14.36 -6.26 -10.01
C LYS A 221 -12.87 -6.53 -9.77
N TRP A 222 -12.01 -5.54 -10.01
CA TRP A 222 -10.59 -5.63 -9.66
C TRP A 222 -10.39 -5.96 -8.17
N GLY A 223 -11.14 -5.29 -7.29
CA GLY A 223 -11.08 -5.56 -5.85
C GLY A 223 -11.39 -7.02 -5.51
N MET A 224 -12.39 -7.61 -6.16
CA MET A 224 -12.75 -9.03 -5.97
C MET A 224 -11.72 -10.01 -6.54
N ASP A 225 -11.08 -9.67 -7.65
CA ASP A 225 -10.05 -10.54 -8.25
C ASP A 225 -8.76 -10.52 -7.42
N VAL A 226 -8.40 -9.38 -6.83
CA VAL A 226 -7.36 -9.31 -5.78
C VAL A 226 -7.74 -10.17 -4.56
N MET A 227 -8.98 -10.08 -4.09
CA MET A 227 -9.46 -10.91 -2.98
C MET A 227 -9.37 -12.40 -3.26
N THR A 228 -9.71 -12.81 -4.49
CA THR A 228 -9.61 -14.20 -4.92
C THR A 228 -8.16 -14.67 -4.89
N ALA A 229 -7.21 -13.85 -5.35
CA ALA A 229 -5.79 -14.15 -5.25
C ALA A 229 -5.30 -14.27 -3.80
N ILE A 230 -5.75 -13.37 -2.92
CA ILE A 230 -5.45 -13.44 -1.47
C ILE A 230 -5.97 -14.76 -0.89
N GLN A 231 -7.22 -15.14 -1.17
CA GLN A 231 -7.84 -16.39 -0.67
C GLN A 231 -7.13 -17.65 -1.18
N ALA A 232 -6.57 -17.60 -2.39
CA ALA A 232 -5.79 -18.69 -2.96
C ALA A 232 -4.35 -18.79 -2.38
N HIS A 233 -3.90 -17.81 -1.58
CA HIS A 233 -2.56 -17.81 -1.02
C HIS A 233 -2.38 -18.90 0.04
N LYS A 234 -1.22 -19.58 0.01
CA LYS A 234 -0.88 -20.73 0.87
C LYS A 234 -1.14 -20.49 2.35
N SER A 235 -0.88 -19.27 2.83
CA SER A 235 -0.99 -18.87 4.24
C SER A 235 -2.41 -19.00 4.80
N LEU A 236 -3.42 -18.93 3.93
CA LEU A 236 -4.81 -19.12 4.31
C LEU A 236 -5.28 -20.58 4.19
N GLN A 237 -4.53 -21.41 3.47
CA GLN A 237 -4.88 -22.82 3.23
C GLN A 237 -4.41 -23.75 4.35
N THR A 238 -3.37 -23.36 5.11
CA THR A 238 -2.81 -24.18 6.20
C THR A 238 -3.53 -24.01 7.54
N GLY A 239 -4.68 -23.32 7.56
CA GLY A 239 -5.41 -22.97 8.78
C GLY A 239 -6.59 -23.88 9.16
N THR A 240 -6.69 -25.09 8.58
CA THR A 240 -7.71 -26.11 8.95
C THR A 240 -7.14 -27.18 9.86
#